data_AF-A0A381U4U4-F1
#
_entry.id   AF-A0A381U4U4-F1
#
_cell.length_a   1.000
_cell.length_b   1.000
_cell.length_c   1.000
_cell.angle_alpha   90.00
_cell.angle_beta   90.00
_cell.angle_gamma   90.00
#
_symmetry.space_group_name_H-M   'P 1'
#
loop_
_entity.id
_entity.type
_entity.pdbx_description
1 polymer ?
#
loop_
_entity_poly.entity_id
_entity_poly.type
_entity_poly.pdbx_seq_one_letter_code
_entity_poly.pdbx_strand_id
1 'polypeptide(L)'
;MASTLGIFILLSFFAFFLARFAATETRSGAYHVMDIKARNLAMTGLEHGMQSINTSYSSLVNSVSSSFNTGEYTVQVDEDNDETGSSLPYSHYHLLKSTGTIGEVERNVRVLVSSYPNAFNLAFFGSNNGNSTFSSSSLISGDIYFNGDFGTLNLSSGSNAYSSLSNPSNNGVFHGYPLVEFPSFDNSYYENLLATVNGSYVSNSSEPMLSFDGTDDYAAIQNMYYTDAGEISKLTVSAWVKVPLDGGDWSIVDFDRSEYYTCTVGMSGVTGEGNYVGFHTRGSSGGIKDMMSTGTMRDNEWHHIVWVFDSGEVNDKKIYIDGQLDSQQDAYSTNVNLGSGANRYGFFGDGSEASSYNANRNGIYYQGHMDQVSIWHRAFSASEFSSLLNVDVNETGLVAYWPMNEGTGTSISDLGPNNYNATTYNGPTWGTRGSNETTVSNQTINLSSINNENTLMQQSALTLSNCTINGPGKILITGDLTISGGSVISGNIDIISSGSITISENSTIGTSLTSSCILYSSSDMTINGSTVYGLAICKGSNLSISNSTYFYGGIYTVSGSATVDGSTIIGSVVSQNSVNFNSSSLTKGSLPPILGMSYGFESKVIPGSYLEY
;
A
#
# COMPACT_ATOMS: atom_id res chain seq x y z
N MET A 1 -89.38 54.32 -12.14
CA MET A 1 -88.76 53.33 -13.05
C MET A 1 -87.26 53.55 -13.24
N ALA A 2 -86.76 54.79 -13.39
CA ALA A 2 -85.32 55.04 -13.56
C ALA A 2 -84.45 54.70 -12.31
N SER A 3 -84.95 54.88 -11.09
CA SER A 3 -84.20 54.57 -9.86
C SER A 3 -84.04 53.08 -9.58
N THR A 4 -85.06 52.27 -9.88
CA THR A 4 -85.05 50.82 -9.68
C THR A 4 -84.09 50.11 -10.64
N LEU A 5 -84.04 50.56 -11.90
CA LEU A 5 -83.09 50.03 -12.89
C LEU A 5 -81.63 50.36 -12.51
N GLY A 6 -81.38 51.60 -12.03
CA GLY A 6 -80.06 52.00 -11.53
C GLY A 6 -79.58 51.17 -10.34
N ILE A 7 -80.48 50.83 -9.39
CA ILE A 7 -80.18 49.96 -8.25
C ILE A 7 -79.87 48.52 -8.71
N PHE A 8 -80.63 47.97 -9.66
CA PHE A 8 -80.36 46.62 -10.20
C PHE A 8 -79.01 46.56 -10.92
N ILE A 9 -78.68 47.56 -11.73
CA ILE A 9 -77.37 47.66 -12.40
C ILE A 9 -76.24 47.73 -11.36
N LEU A 10 -76.39 48.57 -10.32
CA LEU A 10 -75.42 48.69 -9.24
C LEU A 10 -75.21 47.37 -8.50
N LEU A 11 -76.31 46.67 -8.15
CA LEU A 11 -76.26 45.35 -7.50
C LEU A 11 -75.60 44.28 -8.39
N SER A 12 -75.82 44.31 -9.69
CA SER A 12 -75.13 43.42 -10.64
C SER A 12 -73.63 43.69 -10.70
N PHE A 13 -73.20 44.96 -10.67
CA PHE A 13 -71.77 45.29 -10.58
C PHE A 13 -71.15 44.82 -9.27
N PHE A 14 -71.83 45.01 -8.14
CA PHE A 14 -71.37 44.50 -6.85
C PHE A 14 -71.30 42.97 -6.82
N ALA A 15 -72.30 42.27 -7.38
CA ALA A 15 -72.30 40.81 -7.47
C ALA A 15 -71.14 40.29 -8.31
N PHE A 16 -70.84 40.93 -9.45
CA PHE A 16 -69.68 40.58 -10.27
C PHE A 16 -68.36 40.83 -9.54
N PHE A 17 -68.26 41.95 -8.82
CA PHE A 17 -67.06 42.26 -8.03
C PHE A 17 -66.86 41.26 -6.88
N LEU A 18 -67.94 40.85 -6.19
CA LEU A 18 -67.90 39.82 -5.15
C LEU A 18 -67.46 38.47 -5.72
N ALA A 19 -68.00 38.07 -6.88
CA ALA A 19 -67.64 36.83 -7.54
C ALA A 19 -66.15 36.83 -7.95
N ARG A 20 -65.64 37.96 -8.47
CA ARG A 20 -64.22 38.12 -8.79
C ARG A 20 -63.34 38.07 -7.54
N PHE A 21 -63.77 38.70 -6.44
CA PHE A 21 -63.05 38.64 -5.17
C PHE A 21 -62.98 37.20 -4.64
N ALA A 22 -64.11 36.50 -4.57
CA ALA A 22 -64.17 35.11 -4.14
C ALA A 22 -63.32 34.18 -5.01
N ALA A 23 -63.33 34.36 -6.34
CA ALA A 23 -62.48 33.58 -7.25
C ALA A 23 -60.99 33.87 -7.04
N THR A 24 -60.63 35.13 -6.77
CA THR A 24 -59.24 35.53 -6.51
C THR A 24 -58.73 34.99 -5.18
N GLU A 25 -59.55 35.06 -4.13
CA GLU A 25 -59.26 34.49 -2.81
C GLU A 25 -59.10 32.97 -2.88
N THR A 26 -60.02 32.27 -3.56
CA THR A 26 -59.94 30.82 -3.77
C THR A 26 -58.66 30.44 -4.51
N ARG A 27 -58.29 31.19 -5.56
CA ARG A 27 -57.05 30.96 -6.30
C ARG A 27 -55.82 31.21 -5.42
N SER A 28 -55.79 32.30 -4.65
CA SER A 28 -54.69 32.59 -3.72
C SER A 28 -54.55 31.50 -2.65
N GLY A 29 -55.67 31.06 -2.08
CA GLY A 29 -55.71 29.96 -1.12
C GLY A 29 -55.21 28.65 -1.72
N ALA A 30 -55.60 28.35 -2.96
CA ALA A 30 -55.09 27.17 -3.67
C ALA A 30 -53.57 27.24 -3.89
N TYR A 31 -53.02 28.40 -4.27
CA TYR A 31 -51.57 28.59 -4.39
C TYR A 31 -50.86 28.45 -3.04
N HIS A 32 -51.40 28.98 -1.94
CA HIS A 32 -50.80 28.77 -0.61
C HIS A 32 -50.77 27.29 -0.20
N VAL A 33 -51.81 26.53 -0.54
CA VAL A 33 -51.83 25.08 -0.27
C VAL A 33 -50.84 24.35 -1.18
N MET A 34 -50.75 24.71 -2.46
CA MET A 34 -49.75 24.14 -3.38
C MET A 34 -48.32 24.44 -2.93
N ASP A 35 -48.09 25.65 -2.41
CA ASP A 35 -46.81 26.10 -1.87
C ASP A 35 -46.33 25.26 -0.69
N ILE A 36 -47.20 25.03 0.30
CA ILE A 36 -46.90 24.17 1.44
C ILE A 36 -46.61 22.74 0.97
N LYS A 37 -47.38 22.24 -0.01
CA LYS A 37 -47.17 20.89 -0.56
C LYS A 37 -45.85 20.79 -1.34
N ALA A 38 -45.50 21.76 -2.17
CA ALA A 38 -44.25 21.79 -2.91
C ALA A 38 -43.05 21.87 -1.97
N ARG A 39 -43.14 22.65 -0.87
CA ARG A 39 -42.12 22.70 0.18
C ARG A 39 -41.94 21.34 0.86
N ASN A 40 -43.02 20.69 1.29
CA ASN A 40 -42.95 19.37 1.90
C ASN A 40 -42.37 18.33 0.93
N LEU A 41 -42.67 18.47 -0.36
CA LEU A 41 -42.14 17.60 -1.41
C LEU A 41 -40.63 17.81 -1.63
N ALA A 42 -40.16 19.06 -1.62
CA ALA A 42 -38.73 19.37 -1.67
C ALA A 42 -37.99 18.84 -0.42
N MET A 43 -38.59 18.97 0.78
CA MET A 43 -38.05 18.35 2.00
C MET A 43 -38.03 16.82 1.92
N THR A 44 -39.02 16.20 1.27
CA THR A 44 -39.05 14.75 1.05
C THR A 44 -37.90 14.31 0.13
N GLY A 45 -37.65 15.06 -0.93
CA GLY A 45 -36.50 14.79 -1.81
C GLY A 45 -35.16 15.01 -1.10
N LEU A 46 -35.07 16.01 -0.23
CA LEU A 46 -33.89 16.23 0.61
C LEU A 46 -33.62 15.06 1.56
N GLU A 47 -34.65 14.57 2.25
CA GLU A 47 -34.56 13.41 3.13
C GLU A 47 -34.14 12.15 2.36
N HIS A 48 -34.71 11.94 1.17
CA HIS A 48 -34.28 10.85 0.28
C HIS A 48 -32.78 10.99 -0.05
N GLY A 49 -32.33 12.18 -0.46
CA GLY A 49 -30.92 12.43 -0.71
C GLY A 49 -30.03 12.20 0.52
N MET A 50 -30.47 12.63 1.71
CA MET A 50 -29.75 12.42 2.96
C MET A 50 -29.58 10.94 3.30
N GLN A 51 -30.61 10.13 3.08
CA GLN A 51 -30.52 8.67 3.27
C GLN A 51 -29.61 8.01 2.24
N SER A 52 -29.67 8.48 0.99
CA SER A 52 -28.79 8.04 -0.09
C SER A 52 -27.31 8.29 0.24
N ILE A 53 -26.93 9.50 0.64
CA ILE A 53 -25.53 9.82 1.00
C ILE A 53 -25.03 9.11 2.26
N ASN A 54 -25.92 8.80 3.21
CA ASN A 54 -25.55 8.11 4.45
C ASN A 54 -25.19 6.63 4.20
N THR A 55 -25.64 6.05 3.06
CA THR A 55 -25.28 4.68 2.66
C THR A 55 -24.12 4.67 1.68
N SER A 56 -24.19 5.47 0.62
CA SER A 56 -23.07 5.70 -0.29
C SER A 56 -23.22 7.07 -0.94
N TYR A 57 -22.22 7.92 -0.79
CA TYR A 57 -22.23 9.23 -1.40
C TYR A 57 -22.34 9.18 -2.94
N SER A 58 -21.79 8.13 -3.57
CA SER A 58 -21.84 7.96 -5.03
C SER A 58 -23.24 7.69 -5.59
N SER A 59 -24.23 7.41 -4.74
CA SER A 59 -25.62 7.18 -5.14
C SER A 59 -26.31 8.41 -5.73
N LEU A 60 -25.76 9.61 -5.53
CA LEU A 60 -26.32 10.89 -6.02
C LEU A 60 -25.46 11.60 -7.07
N VAL A 61 -24.49 10.90 -7.67
CA VAL A 61 -23.69 11.45 -8.78
C VAL A 61 -24.57 11.87 -9.96
N ASN A 62 -25.72 11.20 -10.12
CA ASN A 62 -26.79 11.64 -11.01
C ASN A 62 -27.99 12.13 -10.17
N SER A 63 -28.70 13.14 -10.68
CA SER A 63 -29.93 13.62 -10.06
C SER A 63 -30.94 12.48 -9.91
N VAL A 64 -31.49 12.30 -8.71
CA VAL A 64 -32.55 11.35 -8.43
C VAL A 64 -33.87 12.10 -8.47
N SER A 65 -34.76 11.70 -9.37
CA SER A 65 -36.11 12.24 -9.49
C SER A 65 -37.15 11.18 -9.15
N SER A 66 -38.22 11.59 -8.47
CA SER A 66 -39.35 10.72 -8.19
C SER A 66 -40.63 11.54 -7.99
N SER A 67 -41.76 10.85 -8.07
CA SER A 67 -43.08 11.46 -7.95
C SER A 67 -43.75 11.06 -6.65
N PHE A 68 -44.54 11.98 -6.09
CA PHE A 68 -45.44 11.71 -4.99
C PHE A 68 -46.81 12.34 -5.27
N ASN A 69 -47.80 11.49 -5.54
CA ASN A 69 -49.12 11.89 -6.05
C ASN A 69 -49.03 12.67 -7.36
N THR A 70 -49.29 13.99 -7.32
CA THR A 70 -49.31 14.89 -8.49
C THR A 70 -48.11 15.83 -8.52
N GLY A 71 -47.12 15.59 -7.67
CA GLY A 71 -45.91 16.39 -7.58
C GLY A 71 -44.67 15.58 -7.92
N GLU A 72 -43.65 16.26 -8.39
CA GLU A 72 -42.33 15.70 -8.69
C GLU A 72 -41.29 16.34 -7.77
N TYR A 73 -40.32 15.57 -7.30
CA TYR A 73 -39.09 16.12 -6.73
C TYR A 73 -37.87 15.62 -7.48
N THR A 74 -36.82 16.43 -7.44
CA THR A 74 -35.47 16.05 -7.87
C THR A 74 -34.50 16.39 -6.75
N VAL A 75 -33.51 15.52 -6.51
CA VAL A 75 -32.42 15.74 -5.56
C VAL A 75 -31.09 15.45 -6.24
N GLN A 76 -30.09 16.30 -6.00
CA GLN A 76 -28.77 16.19 -6.61
C GLN A 76 -27.69 16.75 -5.68
N VAL A 77 -26.44 16.34 -5.91
CA VAL A 77 -25.27 16.96 -5.30
C VAL A 77 -24.64 17.94 -6.29
N ASP A 78 -24.31 19.14 -5.83
CA ASP A 78 -23.39 20.06 -6.50
C ASP A 78 -22.06 20.04 -5.73
N GLU A 79 -20.97 19.71 -6.43
CA GLU A 79 -19.66 19.51 -5.80
C GLU A 79 -18.90 20.81 -5.60
N ASP A 80 -19.25 21.86 -6.36
CA ASP A 80 -18.42 23.04 -6.51
C ASP A 80 -19.12 24.31 -6.03
N ASN A 81 -20.45 24.39 -6.12
CA ASN A 81 -21.19 25.64 -5.99
C ASN A 81 -22.32 25.59 -4.94
N ASP A 82 -22.58 26.75 -4.35
CA ASP A 82 -23.74 27.01 -3.50
C ASP A 82 -25.01 27.33 -4.31
N GLU A 83 -26.13 27.60 -3.62
CA GLU A 83 -27.42 27.92 -4.25
C GLU A 83 -27.40 29.17 -5.14
N THR A 84 -26.41 30.04 -4.99
CA THR A 84 -26.23 31.26 -5.77
C THR A 84 -25.30 31.09 -6.96
N GLY A 85 -24.64 29.93 -7.08
CA GLY A 85 -23.60 29.65 -8.06
C GLY A 85 -22.20 30.14 -7.63
N SER A 86 -22.01 30.47 -6.34
CA SER A 86 -20.69 30.82 -5.79
C SER A 86 -19.94 29.59 -5.32
N SER A 87 -18.60 29.60 -5.38
CA SER A 87 -17.81 28.44 -4.97
C SER A 87 -17.99 28.11 -3.48
N LEU A 88 -18.06 26.81 -3.17
CA LEU A 88 -18.14 26.32 -1.80
C LEU A 88 -16.88 26.69 -1.00
N PRO A 89 -17.02 26.92 0.32
CA PRO A 89 -15.91 27.42 1.15
C PRO A 89 -14.75 26.44 1.31
N TYR A 90 -15.00 25.13 1.11
CA TYR A 90 -13.98 24.10 1.19
C TYR A 90 -14.22 23.01 0.14
N SER A 91 -13.14 22.42 -0.38
CA SER A 91 -13.19 21.40 -1.44
C SER A 91 -13.80 20.04 -1.05
N HIS A 92 -14.04 19.82 0.24
CA HIS A 92 -14.67 18.60 0.76
C HIS A 92 -16.13 18.82 1.15
N TYR A 93 -16.64 20.04 0.95
CA TYR A 93 -18.05 20.37 1.12
C TYR A 93 -18.74 20.24 -0.21
N HIS A 94 -20.00 19.82 -0.16
CA HIS A 94 -20.88 19.73 -1.31
C HIS A 94 -22.28 20.19 -0.92
N LEU A 95 -23.05 20.65 -1.90
CA LEU A 95 -24.43 21.08 -1.71
C LEU A 95 -25.38 19.95 -2.10
N LEU A 96 -26.14 19.43 -1.14
CA LEU A 96 -27.27 18.57 -1.43
C LEU A 96 -28.50 19.46 -1.65
N LYS A 97 -28.96 19.55 -2.89
CA LYS A 97 -30.10 20.36 -3.31
C LYS A 97 -31.30 19.47 -3.64
N SER A 98 -32.48 19.84 -3.15
CA SER A 98 -33.74 19.27 -3.60
C SER A 98 -34.73 20.32 -4.09
N THR A 99 -35.36 20.02 -5.22
CA THR A 99 -36.37 20.85 -5.87
C THR A 99 -37.68 20.07 -5.94
N GLY A 100 -38.76 20.61 -5.38
CA GLY A 100 -40.10 20.02 -5.42
C GLY A 100 -41.06 20.89 -6.24
N THR A 101 -41.78 20.28 -7.18
CA THR A 101 -42.72 20.97 -8.08
C THR A 101 -44.12 20.37 -7.96
N ILE A 102 -45.14 21.25 -7.86
CA ILE A 102 -46.55 20.88 -7.93
C ILE A 102 -47.29 21.92 -8.78
N GLY A 103 -47.70 21.52 -9.98
CA GLY A 103 -48.29 22.45 -10.95
C GLY A 103 -47.27 23.52 -11.36
N GLU A 104 -47.59 24.79 -11.10
CA GLU A 104 -46.72 25.95 -11.40
C GLU A 104 -45.85 26.36 -10.20
N VAL A 105 -45.98 25.70 -9.05
CA VAL A 105 -45.24 26.06 -7.83
C VAL A 105 -44.01 25.19 -7.69
N GLU A 106 -42.85 25.83 -7.56
CA GLU A 106 -41.57 25.21 -7.29
C GLU A 106 -41.03 25.68 -5.93
N ARG A 107 -40.44 24.77 -5.17
CA ARG A 107 -39.69 25.07 -3.95
C ARG A 107 -38.34 24.38 -3.95
N ASN A 108 -37.32 25.12 -3.51
CA ASN A 108 -35.95 24.64 -3.42
C ASN A 108 -35.51 24.63 -1.95
N VAL A 109 -34.87 23.53 -1.55
CA VAL A 109 -34.22 23.39 -0.24
C VAL A 109 -32.82 22.83 -0.44
N ARG A 110 -31.91 23.16 0.47
CA ARG A 110 -30.54 22.62 0.45
C ARG A 110 -29.97 22.38 1.83
N VAL A 111 -28.97 21.51 1.90
CA VAL A 111 -28.02 21.37 3.02
C VAL A 111 -26.61 21.24 2.48
N LEU A 112 -25.62 21.66 3.26
CA LEU A 112 -24.22 21.34 2.98
C LEU A 112 -23.89 20.00 3.64
N VAL A 113 -23.11 19.20 2.93
CA VAL A 113 -22.65 17.88 3.37
C VAL A 113 -21.14 17.82 3.17
N SER A 114 -20.46 17.18 4.11
CA SER A 114 -19.03 16.92 4.07
C SER A 114 -18.79 15.46 3.73
N SER A 115 -17.82 15.19 2.85
CA SER A 115 -17.32 13.84 2.63
C SER A 115 -16.59 13.25 3.85
N TYR A 116 -16.39 14.06 4.90
CA TYR A 116 -15.79 13.67 6.16
C TYR A 116 -16.77 13.77 7.35
N PRO A 117 -16.47 13.08 8.46
CA PRO A 117 -17.16 13.27 9.73
C PRO A 117 -17.04 14.70 10.24
N ASN A 118 -18.00 15.12 11.08
CA ASN A 118 -18.08 16.48 11.62
C ASN A 118 -16.79 16.96 12.33
N ALA A 119 -16.01 16.05 12.91
CA ALA A 119 -14.73 16.36 13.52
C ALA A 119 -13.74 17.07 12.55
N PHE A 120 -13.77 16.70 11.26
CA PHE A 120 -12.91 17.28 10.24
C PHE A 120 -13.34 18.69 9.78
N ASN A 121 -14.54 19.13 10.17
CA ASN A 121 -15.01 20.49 9.90
C ASN A 121 -14.39 21.51 10.88
N LEU A 122 -13.70 21.04 11.92
CA LEU A 122 -12.92 21.84 12.87
C LEU A 122 -11.46 21.93 12.45
N ALA A 123 -10.73 22.93 12.93
CA ALA A 123 -9.28 22.97 12.80
C ALA A 123 -8.65 21.81 13.60
N PHE A 124 -9.12 21.61 14.83
CA PHE A 124 -8.68 20.53 15.71
C PHE A 124 -9.86 19.86 16.42
N PHE A 125 -9.82 18.53 16.47
CA PHE A 125 -10.70 17.70 17.31
C PHE A 125 -9.84 16.76 18.15
N GLY A 126 -10.06 16.75 19.47
CA GLY A 126 -9.44 15.79 20.38
C GLY A 126 -10.45 15.09 21.29
N SER A 127 -10.58 13.77 21.22
CA SER A 127 -11.47 13.00 22.12
C SER A 127 -10.89 12.74 23.51
N ASN A 128 -9.61 13.08 23.72
CA ASN A 128 -8.94 13.08 25.01
C ASN A 128 -8.95 11.73 25.77
N ASN A 129 -8.74 10.61 25.07
CA ASN A 129 -8.70 9.30 25.72
C ASN A 129 -7.57 9.18 26.76
N GLY A 130 -6.49 9.96 26.62
CA GLY A 130 -5.40 10.08 27.59
C GLY A 130 -5.68 10.92 28.84
N ASN A 131 -6.90 11.45 29.03
CA ASN A 131 -7.31 12.26 30.18
C ASN A 131 -6.33 13.41 30.52
N SER A 132 -6.08 14.25 29.53
CA SER A 132 -5.14 15.36 29.58
C SER A 132 -5.86 16.71 29.45
N THR A 133 -5.12 17.80 29.66
CA THR A 133 -5.56 19.17 29.37
C THR A 133 -4.94 19.60 28.04
N PHE A 134 -5.75 20.12 27.11
CA PHE A 134 -5.23 20.62 25.84
C PHE A 134 -4.66 22.03 26.00
N SER A 135 -3.40 22.22 25.59
CA SER A 135 -2.73 23.52 25.60
C SER A 135 -1.91 23.69 24.33
N SER A 136 -1.88 24.90 23.79
CA SER A 136 -1.09 25.26 22.62
C SER A 136 -0.69 26.73 22.67
N SER A 137 0.61 27.00 22.69
CA SER A 137 1.16 28.35 22.42
C SER A 137 1.23 28.65 20.92
N SER A 138 1.19 27.59 20.09
CA SER A 138 1.10 27.66 18.63
C SER A 138 -0.23 28.27 18.20
N LEU A 139 -0.21 29.08 17.13
CA LEU A 139 -1.40 29.75 16.61
C LEU A 139 -2.35 28.73 15.96
N ILE A 140 -3.61 28.72 16.41
CA ILE A 140 -4.68 27.93 15.78
C ILE A 140 -5.72 28.90 15.19
N SER A 141 -5.95 28.80 13.89
CA SER A 141 -6.92 29.59 13.14
C SER A 141 -8.08 28.72 12.68
N GLY A 142 -9.16 28.72 13.45
CA GLY A 142 -10.37 27.93 13.23
C GLY A 142 -10.90 27.35 14.53
N ASP A 143 -12.17 26.94 14.52
CA ASP A 143 -12.82 26.36 15.69
C ASP A 143 -12.17 25.02 16.08
N ILE A 144 -12.12 24.76 17.39
CA ILE A 144 -11.58 23.52 17.94
C ILE A 144 -12.59 22.86 18.88
N TYR A 145 -12.49 21.55 19.03
CA TYR A 145 -13.18 20.79 20.06
C TYR A 145 -12.19 19.93 20.84
N PHE A 146 -12.33 19.91 22.17
CA PHE A 146 -11.60 18.99 23.02
C PHE A 146 -12.50 18.42 24.11
N ASN A 147 -12.50 17.10 24.26
CA ASN A 147 -13.24 16.41 25.31
C ASN A 147 -12.50 16.50 26.66
N GLY A 148 -12.41 17.71 27.21
CA GLY A 148 -11.73 17.96 28.47
C GLY A 148 -11.54 19.45 28.70
N ASP A 149 -10.64 19.78 29.62
CA ASP A 149 -10.33 21.17 29.93
C ASP A 149 -9.21 21.74 29.04
N PHE A 150 -9.14 23.06 29.00
CA PHE A 150 -8.15 23.83 28.27
C PHE A 150 -7.13 24.49 29.19
N GLY A 151 -5.86 24.40 28.84
CA GLY A 151 -4.80 25.26 29.37
C GLY A 151 -4.61 26.48 28.47
N THR A 152 -3.37 26.93 28.30
CA THR A 152 -3.09 28.09 27.44
C THR A 152 -3.52 27.82 26.00
N LEU A 153 -4.32 28.71 25.42
CA LEU A 153 -4.76 28.65 24.03
C LEU A 153 -4.37 29.93 23.29
N ASN A 154 -3.82 29.80 22.09
CA ASN A 154 -3.54 30.90 21.17
C ASN A 154 -4.41 30.76 19.92
N LEU A 155 -5.65 31.22 20.01
CA LEU A 155 -6.62 31.15 18.91
C LEU A 155 -6.66 32.46 18.12
N SER A 156 -6.87 32.36 16.81
CA SER A 156 -7.14 33.52 15.95
C SER A 156 -8.48 34.17 16.28
N SER A 157 -8.62 35.46 15.94
CA SER A 157 -9.88 36.19 16.14
C SER A 157 -11.05 35.51 15.44
N GLY A 158 -12.15 35.29 16.16
CA GLY A 158 -13.36 34.65 15.64
C GLY A 158 -13.39 33.12 15.74
N SER A 159 -12.31 32.50 16.21
CA SER A 159 -12.27 31.06 16.53
C SER A 159 -12.81 30.77 17.92
N ASN A 160 -13.50 29.65 18.08
CA ASN A 160 -14.06 29.18 19.35
C ASN A 160 -13.43 27.86 19.80
N ALA A 161 -13.30 27.69 21.13
CA ALA A 161 -12.85 26.45 21.75
C ALA A 161 -14.01 25.75 22.44
N TYR A 162 -14.51 24.65 21.87
CA TYR A 162 -15.62 23.89 22.42
C TYR A 162 -15.12 22.77 23.34
N SER A 163 -15.72 22.66 24.53
CA SER A 163 -15.38 21.65 25.54
C SER A 163 -16.59 20.77 25.87
N SER A 164 -16.31 19.54 26.30
CA SER A 164 -17.31 18.67 26.94
C SER A 164 -17.67 19.09 28.38
N LEU A 165 -16.90 19.99 28.99
CA LEU A 165 -17.15 20.48 30.34
C LEU A 165 -18.15 21.63 30.34
N SER A 166 -19.04 21.67 31.34
CA SER A 166 -20.03 22.73 31.50
C SER A 166 -19.44 24.08 31.92
N ASN A 167 -18.22 24.09 32.46
CA ASN A 167 -17.50 25.30 32.86
C ASN A 167 -16.00 25.14 32.55
N PRO A 168 -15.61 25.19 31.26
CA PRO A 168 -14.23 25.02 30.85
C PRO A 168 -13.38 26.27 31.15
N SER A 169 -12.09 26.05 31.34
CA SER A 169 -11.09 27.09 31.52
C SER A 169 -10.79 27.85 30.22
N ASN A 170 -10.03 28.94 30.31
CA ASN A 170 -9.48 29.70 29.17
C ASN A 170 -10.52 30.16 28.12
N ASN A 171 -11.68 30.62 28.60
CA ASN A 171 -12.81 31.06 27.76
C ASN A 171 -13.34 29.99 26.81
N GLY A 172 -13.18 28.71 27.16
CA GLY A 172 -13.85 27.63 26.45
C GLY A 172 -15.38 27.79 26.51
N VAL A 173 -16.05 27.20 25.53
CA VAL A 173 -17.50 27.17 25.43
C VAL A 173 -17.97 25.74 25.63
N PHE A 174 -18.93 25.52 26.52
CA PHE A 174 -19.53 24.19 26.65
C PHE A 174 -20.27 23.83 25.36
N HIS A 175 -19.92 22.70 24.76
CA HIS A 175 -20.52 22.22 23.51
C HIS A 175 -22.00 21.84 23.66
N GLY A 176 -22.42 21.39 24.85
CA GLY A 176 -23.76 20.84 25.07
C GLY A 176 -23.82 19.32 24.98
N TYR A 177 -25.01 18.77 25.26
CA TYR A 177 -25.31 17.35 25.19
C TYR A 177 -26.14 17.00 23.95
N PRO A 178 -26.01 15.79 23.37
CA PRO A 178 -25.03 14.75 23.73
C PRO A 178 -23.58 15.16 23.42
N LEU A 179 -22.62 14.55 24.10
CA LEU A 179 -21.20 14.80 23.83
C LEU A 179 -20.80 14.25 22.46
N VAL A 180 -19.72 14.79 21.91
CA VAL A 180 -19.23 14.41 20.58
C VAL A 180 -18.33 13.19 20.70
N GLU A 181 -18.69 12.13 19.98
CA GLU A 181 -17.89 10.90 19.93
C GLU A 181 -16.73 11.03 18.93
N PHE A 182 -15.66 10.28 19.17
CA PHE A 182 -14.57 10.15 18.20
C PHE A 182 -15.09 9.47 16.93
N PRO A 183 -14.78 9.97 15.72
CA PRO A 183 -15.31 9.41 14.48
C PRO A 183 -14.96 7.92 14.31
N SER A 184 -15.96 7.12 13.96
CA SER A 184 -15.75 5.75 13.49
C SER A 184 -14.89 5.74 12.22
N PHE A 185 -14.08 4.70 12.08
CA PHE A 185 -13.20 4.49 10.95
C PHE A 185 -13.18 3.00 10.59
N ASP A 186 -13.63 2.67 9.38
CA ASP A 186 -13.57 1.32 8.83
C ASP A 186 -12.24 1.12 8.09
N ASN A 187 -11.40 0.22 8.59
CA ASN A 187 -10.08 -0.05 8.02
C ASN A 187 -10.06 -1.22 7.01
N SER A 188 -11.21 -1.83 6.72
CA SER A 188 -11.30 -3.03 5.88
C SER A 188 -10.70 -2.82 4.48
N TYR A 189 -10.86 -1.62 3.89
CA TYR A 189 -10.27 -1.29 2.60
C TYR A 189 -8.75 -1.46 2.58
N TYR A 190 -8.06 -0.95 3.61
CA TYR A 190 -6.60 -0.99 3.70
C TYR A 190 -6.09 -2.39 4.02
N GLU A 191 -6.73 -3.10 4.95
CA GLU A 191 -6.37 -4.48 5.31
C GLU A 191 -6.53 -5.44 4.12
N ASN A 192 -7.61 -5.29 3.35
CA ASN A 192 -7.83 -6.10 2.15
C ASN A 192 -6.75 -5.87 1.08
N LEU A 193 -6.32 -4.61 0.87
CA LEU A 193 -5.23 -4.31 -0.06
C LEU A 193 -3.87 -4.82 0.42
N LEU A 194 -3.58 -4.73 1.71
CA LEU A 194 -2.34 -5.28 2.26
C LEU A 194 -2.29 -6.81 2.13
N ALA A 195 -3.44 -7.49 2.24
CA ALA A 195 -3.53 -8.94 2.06
C ALA A 195 -3.28 -9.41 0.61
N THR A 196 -3.33 -8.52 -0.39
CA THR A 196 -2.99 -8.87 -1.79
C THR A 196 -1.50 -8.76 -2.10
N VAL A 197 -0.67 -8.27 -1.18
CA VAL A 197 0.76 -8.10 -1.41
C VAL A 197 1.44 -9.47 -1.47
N ASN A 198 1.79 -9.90 -2.69
CA ASN A 198 2.40 -11.20 -2.97
C ASN A 198 3.73 -11.11 -3.75
N GLY A 199 4.26 -9.90 -3.94
CA GLY A 199 5.49 -9.65 -4.70
C GLY A 199 6.45 -8.69 -4.01
N SER A 200 7.66 -8.56 -4.57
CA SER A 200 8.63 -7.52 -4.22
C SER A 200 8.79 -6.57 -5.40
N TYR A 201 9.07 -5.30 -5.12
CA TYR A 201 9.33 -4.33 -6.17
C TYR A 201 10.66 -4.65 -6.82
N VAL A 202 10.58 -4.97 -8.10
CA VAL A 202 11.73 -5.23 -8.94
C VAL A 202 12.00 -3.97 -9.75
N SER A 203 13.12 -3.32 -9.45
CA SER A 203 13.48 -2.06 -10.10
C SER A 203 14.10 -2.30 -11.49
N ASN A 204 14.26 -1.25 -12.29
CA ASN A 204 14.97 -1.34 -13.57
C ASN A 204 16.49 -1.45 -13.41
N SER A 205 17.02 -1.48 -12.18
CA SER A 205 18.39 -1.91 -11.93
C SER A 205 18.54 -3.37 -12.29
N SER A 206 19.32 -3.61 -13.34
CA SER A 206 19.72 -4.94 -13.75
C SER A 206 20.92 -5.40 -12.94
N GLU A 207 20.75 -6.44 -12.14
CA GLU A 207 21.88 -7.23 -11.67
C GLU A 207 22.31 -8.18 -12.80
N PRO A 208 23.61 -8.27 -13.11
CA PRO A 208 24.07 -9.27 -14.05
C PRO A 208 23.75 -10.68 -13.56
N MET A 209 23.52 -11.58 -14.50
CA MET A 209 23.36 -13.00 -14.23
C MET A 209 23.87 -13.80 -15.43
N LEU A 210 24.11 -15.09 -15.24
CA LEU A 210 24.68 -15.93 -16.30
C LEU A 210 23.60 -16.79 -16.96
N SER A 211 23.56 -16.76 -18.30
CA SER A 211 22.64 -17.52 -19.14
C SER A 211 23.40 -18.64 -19.84
N PHE A 212 22.83 -19.85 -19.77
CA PHE A 212 23.33 -21.06 -20.43
C PHE A 212 22.33 -21.49 -21.49
N ASP A 213 22.82 -21.83 -22.68
CA ASP A 213 22.00 -22.09 -23.86
C ASP A 213 21.50 -23.55 -24.01
N GLY A 214 21.94 -24.46 -23.14
CA GLY A 214 21.59 -25.88 -23.19
C GLY A 214 22.28 -26.69 -24.29
N THR A 215 23.23 -26.12 -25.03
CA THR A 215 23.91 -26.78 -26.15
C THR A 215 25.28 -27.28 -25.79
N ASP A 216 26.16 -26.41 -25.29
CA ASP A 216 27.52 -26.76 -24.86
C ASP A 216 28.11 -25.81 -23.81
N ASP A 217 27.31 -24.88 -23.30
CA ASP A 217 27.67 -23.88 -22.31
C ASP A 217 27.97 -24.48 -20.93
N TYR A 218 29.09 -24.07 -20.31
CA TYR A 218 29.45 -24.50 -18.95
C TYR A 218 30.49 -23.57 -18.31
N ALA A 219 30.71 -23.72 -17.00
CA ALA A 219 31.82 -23.09 -16.30
C ALA A 219 32.60 -24.09 -15.43
N ALA A 220 33.93 -24.07 -15.50
CA ALA A 220 34.80 -24.92 -14.71
C ALA A 220 35.28 -24.19 -13.45
N ILE A 221 35.08 -24.78 -12.27
CA ILE A 221 35.50 -24.20 -10.98
C ILE A 221 36.99 -24.46 -10.77
N GLN A 222 37.76 -23.42 -10.52
CA GLN A 222 39.20 -23.51 -10.35
C GLN A 222 39.55 -23.90 -8.92
N ASN A 223 40.46 -24.88 -8.79
CA ASN A 223 41.07 -25.32 -7.54
C ASN A 223 40.12 -25.87 -6.44
N MET A 224 38.81 -25.93 -6.70
CA MET A 224 37.86 -26.63 -5.82
C MET A 224 37.66 -28.06 -6.31
N TYR A 225 38.07 -29.01 -5.48
CA TYR A 225 37.94 -30.43 -5.76
C TYR A 225 37.90 -31.24 -4.47
N TYR A 226 37.36 -32.44 -4.53
CA TYR A 226 37.35 -33.42 -3.42
C TYR A 226 38.22 -34.61 -3.77
N THR A 227 38.82 -35.26 -2.77
CA THR A 227 39.69 -36.43 -2.98
C THR A 227 39.50 -37.55 -1.97
N ASP A 228 38.85 -37.29 -0.83
CA ASP A 228 38.77 -38.26 0.26
C ASP A 228 37.39 -38.91 0.34
N ALA A 229 37.38 -40.16 0.83
CA ALA A 229 36.13 -40.86 1.10
C ALA A 229 35.48 -40.28 2.37
N GLY A 230 34.23 -39.87 2.28
CA GLY A 230 33.50 -39.28 3.40
C GLY A 230 33.98 -37.89 3.80
N GLU A 231 34.53 -37.12 2.87
CA GLU A 231 35.07 -35.77 3.10
C GLU A 231 34.00 -34.76 3.52
N ILE A 232 32.73 -34.97 3.13
CA ILE A 232 31.64 -34.01 3.34
C ILE A 232 30.65 -34.57 4.36
N SER A 233 30.76 -34.12 5.60
CA SER A 233 29.81 -34.49 6.68
C SER A 233 28.57 -33.60 6.73
N LYS A 234 28.67 -32.36 6.23
CA LYS A 234 27.58 -31.39 6.08
C LYS A 234 27.79 -30.58 4.80
N LEU A 235 26.71 -30.27 4.10
CA LEU A 235 26.73 -29.48 2.87
C LEU A 235 25.48 -28.62 2.81
N THR A 236 25.63 -27.36 2.42
CA THR A 236 24.54 -26.54 1.89
C THR A 236 24.99 -25.95 0.57
N VAL A 237 24.19 -26.11 -0.47
CA VAL A 237 24.35 -25.40 -1.74
C VAL A 237 23.13 -24.52 -1.92
N SER A 238 23.34 -23.26 -2.30
CA SER A 238 22.27 -22.32 -2.60
C SER A 238 22.51 -21.66 -3.95
N ALA A 239 21.44 -21.49 -4.73
CA ALA A 239 21.47 -20.80 -5.99
C ALA A 239 20.12 -20.14 -6.30
N TRP A 240 20.17 -19.02 -7.01
CA TRP A 240 19.02 -18.53 -7.76
C TRP A 240 19.06 -19.10 -9.16
N VAL A 241 17.91 -19.62 -9.61
CA VAL A 241 17.78 -20.22 -10.94
C VAL A 241 16.49 -19.76 -11.62
N LYS A 242 16.50 -19.65 -12.94
CA LYS A 242 15.30 -19.46 -13.77
C LYS A 242 15.34 -20.43 -14.93
N VAL A 243 14.45 -21.43 -14.86
CA VAL A 243 14.36 -22.52 -15.83
C VAL A 243 13.31 -22.16 -16.90
N PRO A 244 13.66 -22.18 -18.20
CA PRO A 244 12.72 -21.86 -19.28
C PRO A 244 11.60 -22.89 -19.38
N LEU A 245 10.53 -22.58 -20.13
CA LEU A 245 9.40 -23.49 -20.33
C LEU A 245 9.77 -24.73 -21.16
N ASP A 246 10.85 -24.65 -21.93
CA ASP A 246 11.33 -25.67 -22.87
C ASP A 246 12.86 -25.81 -22.80
N GLY A 247 13.36 -27.04 -23.07
CA GLY A 247 14.79 -27.29 -23.25
C GLY A 247 15.53 -27.88 -22.05
N GLY A 248 16.86 -28.01 -22.21
CA GLY A 248 17.75 -28.93 -21.48
C GLY A 248 17.99 -28.59 -20.01
N ASP A 249 17.89 -29.60 -19.15
CA ASP A 249 17.92 -29.46 -17.69
C ASP A 249 19.02 -30.31 -17.09
N TRP A 250 19.89 -29.71 -16.26
CA TRP A 250 20.99 -30.44 -15.66
C TRP A 250 21.57 -29.72 -14.44
N SER A 251 22.89 -29.75 -14.29
CA SER A 251 23.55 -29.37 -13.04
C SER A 251 23.76 -27.88 -12.89
N ILE A 252 23.33 -27.38 -11.74
CA ILE A 252 23.70 -26.06 -11.22
C ILE A 252 25.08 -26.14 -10.60
N VAL A 253 25.39 -27.21 -9.85
CA VAL A 253 26.71 -27.50 -9.28
C VAL A 253 26.96 -29.02 -9.31
N ASP A 254 28.00 -29.47 -10.01
CA ASP A 254 28.33 -30.89 -10.15
C ASP A 254 29.77 -31.20 -9.70
N PHE A 255 29.93 -32.10 -8.72
CA PHE A 255 31.22 -32.68 -8.30
C PHE A 255 31.27 -34.19 -8.58
N ASP A 256 30.62 -34.61 -9.67
CA ASP A 256 30.32 -35.98 -10.07
C ASP A 256 29.28 -36.62 -9.16
N ARG A 257 28.04 -36.75 -9.66
CA ARG A 257 26.96 -37.51 -9.00
C ARG A 257 27.43 -38.85 -8.48
N SER A 258 28.23 -39.56 -9.27
CA SER A 258 28.66 -40.91 -8.97
C SER A 258 29.71 -40.93 -7.88
N GLU A 259 30.40 -39.84 -7.55
CA GLU A 259 31.49 -39.86 -6.57
C GLU A 259 31.22 -38.96 -5.36
N TYR A 260 30.53 -37.83 -5.51
CA TYR A 260 30.18 -36.89 -4.44
C TYR A 260 28.72 -36.45 -4.53
N TYR A 261 28.42 -35.41 -5.29
CA TYR A 261 27.07 -34.85 -5.40
C TYR A 261 26.85 -34.05 -6.68
N THR A 262 25.59 -33.88 -7.03
CA THR A 262 25.12 -32.89 -8.00
C THR A 262 23.80 -32.26 -7.54
N CYS A 263 23.71 -30.95 -7.71
CA CYS A 263 22.53 -30.13 -7.46
C CYS A 263 21.94 -29.74 -8.81
N THR A 264 20.73 -30.19 -9.09
CA THR A 264 20.16 -30.13 -10.44
C THR A 264 18.76 -29.51 -10.43
N VAL A 265 18.36 -28.96 -11.56
CA VAL A 265 17.05 -28.32 -11.73
C VAL A 265 16.43 -28.73 -13.06
N GLY A 266 15.10 -28.68 -13.14
CA GLY A 266 14.35 -29.08 -14.33
C GLY A 266 14.43 -30.57 -14.66
N MET A 267 14.87 -31.46 -13.76
CA MET A 267 15.04 -32.87 -14.13
C MET A 267 13.73 -33.65 -14.27
N SER A 268 13.70 -34.62 -15.18
CA SER A 268 12.83 -35.80 -15.11
C SER A 268 13.49 -36.88 -14.26
N GLY A 269 12.69 -37.71 -13.58
CA GLY A 269 13.12 -38.57 -12.45
C GLY A 269 14.22 -39.62 -12.70
N VAL A 270 14.88 -39.66 -13.87
CA VAL A 270 16.06 -40.51 -14.13
C VAL A 270 17.08 -39.85 -15.08
N THR A 271 16.65 -39.36 -16.25
CA THR A 271 17.44 -38.60 -17.25
C THR A 271 16.50 -37.84 -18.17
N GLY A 272 16.85 -36.62 -18.57
CA GLY A 272 16.11 -35.80 -19.52
C GLY A 272 15.29 -34.68 -18.87
N GLU A 273 14.69 -33.87 -19.72
CA GLU A 273 13.91 -32.69 -19.36
C GLU A 273 12.66 -33.01 -18.53
N GLY A 274 12.40 -32.20 -17.52
CA GLY A 274 11.28 -32.35 -16.60
C GLY A 274 11.00 -31.09 -15.79
N ASN A 275 10.36 -31.27 -14.64
CA ASN A 275 9.83 -30.13 -13.88
C ASN A 275 10.46 -29.95 -12.50
N TYR A 276 11.36 -30.84 -12.07
CA TYR A 276 11.70 -31.00 -10.65
C TYR A 276 13.15 -30.62 -10.33
N VAL A 277 13.40 -30.25 -9.07
CA VAL A 277 14.74 -30.09 -8.48
C VAL A 277 15.28 -31.47 -8.14
N GLY A 278 16.54 -31.76 -8.45
CA GLY A 278 17.22 -32.97 -8.03
C GLY A 278 18.34 -32.72 -7.03
N PHE A 279 18.49 -33.63 -6.07
CA PHE A 279 19.67 -33.73 -5.21
C PHE A 279 20.21 -35.14 -5.29
N HIS A 280 21.34 -35.34 -5.96
CA HIS A 280 21.91 -36.66 -6.17
C HIS A 280 23.26 -36.74 -5.49
N THR A 281 23.50 -37.80 -4.73
CA THR A 281 24.65 -37.91 -3.84
C THR A 281 25.23 -39.32 -3.86
N ARG A 282 26.51 -39.46 -3.53
CA ARG A 282 27.24 -40.72 -3.29
C ARG A 282 27.84 -40.67 -1.89
N GLY A 283 27.42 -41.61 -1.04
CA GLY A 283 28.00 -41.79 0.29
C GLY A 283 29.34 -42.54 0.22
N SER A 284 30.17 -42.34 1.24
CA SER A 284 31.36 -43.19 1.49
C SER A 284 31.02 -44.67 1.66
N SER A 285 29.77 -44.96 2.05
CA SER A 285 29.14 -46.27 1.99
C SER A 285 27.66 -46.11 1.58
N GLY A 286 26.97 -47.20 1.23
CA GLY A 286 25.56 -47.16 0.86
C GLY A 286 25.26 -46.74 -0.60
N GLY A 287 26.28 -46.34 -1.37
CA GLY A 287 26.20 -46.11 -2.82
C GLY A 287 25.60 -44.76 -3.20
N ILE A 288 25.04 -44.69 -4.41
CA ILE A 288 24.37 -43.48 -4.94
C ILE A 288 22.94 -43.42 -4.39
N LYS A 289 22.50 -42.22 -4.00
CA LYS A 289 21.15 -41.90 -3.56
C LYS A 289 20.66 -40.64 -4.25
N ASP A 290 19.60 -40.79 -5.03
CA ASP A 290 18.96 -39.70 -5.74
C ASP A 290 17.69 -39.29 -5.00
N MET A 291 17.45 -37.98 -4.93
CA MET A 291 16.23 -37.37 -4.41
C MET A 291 15.71 -36.36 -5.43
N MET A 292 14.40 -36.25 -5.55
CA MET A 292 13.70 -35.25 -6.35
C MET A 292 12.81 -34.40 -5.45
N SER A 293 12.51 -33.17 -5.86
CA SER A 293 11.44 -32.36 -5.29
C SER A 293 10.06 -32.90 -5.66
N THR A 294 9.03 -32.39 -4.99
CA THR A 294 7.63 -32.55 -5.35
C THR A 294 7.08 -31.32 -6.08
N GLY A 295 7.58 -30.13 -5.75
CA GLY A 295 7.31 -28.88 -6.44
C GLY A 295 7.95 -28.83 -7.82
N THR A 296 7.25 -28.16 -8.74
CA THR A 296 7.69 -27.93 -10.12
C THR A 296 8.26 -26.53 -10.28
N MET A 297 9.30 -26.37 -11.10
CA MET A 297 10.08 -25.12 -11.23
C MET A 297 10.17 -24.58 -12.67
N ARG A 298 9.36 -25.13 -13.57
CA ARG A 298 9.39 -24.83 -15.02
C ARG A 298 8.29 -23.84 -15.37
N ASP A 299 8.40 -22.64 -14.84
CA ASP A 299 7.44 -21.55 -15.01
C ASP A 299 8.09 -20.29 -15.63
N ASN A 300 9.40 -20.36 -15.95
CA ASN A 300 10.18 -19.24 -16.43
C ASN A 300 10.24 -18.06 -15.44
N GLU A 301 10.13 -18.34 -14.14
CA GLU A 301 10.36 -17.38 -13.06
C GLU A 301 11.63 -17.71 -12.26
N TRP A 302 12.08 -16.77 -11.44
CA TRP A 302 13.24 -16.96 -10.58
C TRP A 302 12.85 -17.68 -9.30
N HIS A 303 13.54 -18.77 -8.99
CA HIS A 303 13.41 -19.49 -7.73
C HIS A 303 14.71 -19.52 -6.95
N HIS A 304 14.62 -19.44 -5.63
CA HIS A 304 15.73 -19.68 -4.72
C HIS A 304 15.73 -21.15 -4.28
N ILE A 305 16.75 -21.90 -4.67
CA ILE A 305 16.85 -23.33 -4.39
C ILE A 305 17.97 -23.58 -3.39
N VAL A 306 17.69 -24.38 -2.37
CA VAL A 306 18.66 -24.76 -1.34
C VAL A 306 18.68 -26.28 -1.17
N TRP A 307 19.86 -26.86 -1.32
CA TRP A 307 20.14 -28.28 -1.09
C TRP A 307 20.92 -28.42 0.20
N VAL A 308 20.41 -29.20 1.15
CA VAL A 308 21.04 -29.40 2.46
C VAL A 308 21.32 -30.87 2.70
N PHE A 309 22.55 -31.18 3.13
CA PHE A 309 22.94 -32.48 3.64
C PHE A 309 23.52 -32.37 5.06
N ASP A 310 23.06 -33.23 5.97
CA ASP A 310 23.66 -33.42 7.30
C ASP A 310 23.71 -34.90 7.66
N SER A 311 24.91 -35.48 7.61
CA SER A 311 25.15 -36.88 7.96
C SER A 311 24.72 -37.23 9.39
N GLY A 312 24.66 -36.26 10.31
CA GLY A 312 24.28 -36.46 11.70
C GLY A 312 22.77 -36.62 11.93
N GLU A 313 21.95 -36.37 10.92
CA GLU A 313 20.49 -36.48 11.01
C GLU A 313 19.95 -37.77 10.37
N VAL A 314 18.69 -38.10 10.68
CA VAL A 314 17.99 -39.22 10.01
C VAL A 314 17.52 -38.80 8.63
N ASN A 315 16.88 -37.63 8.51
CA ASN A 315 16.56 -37.04 7.20
C ASN A 315 17.75 -36.21 6.73
N ASP A 316 18.80 -36.92 6.34
CA ASP A 316 20.10 -36.40 6.00
C ASP A 316 20.10 -35.54 4.74
N LYS A 317 19.11 -35.65 3.84
CA LYS A 317 18.97 -34.80 2.64
C LYS A 317 17.68 -33.97 2.68
N LYS A 318 17.77 -32.70 2.29
CA LYS A 318 16.62 -31.78 2.16
C LYS A 318 16.76 -30.89 0.92
N ILE A 319 15.63 -30.61 0.27
CA ILE A 319 15.48 -29.61 -0.80
C ILE A 319 14.47 -28.57 -0.31
N TYR A 320 14.81 -27.31 -0.52
CA TYR A 320 13.93 -26.19 -0.28
C TYR A 320 13.81 -25.34 -1.53
N ILE A 321 12.61 -24.82 -1.76
CA ILE A 321 12.25 -23.96 -2.89
C ILE A 321 11.59 -22.71 -2.30
N ASP A 322 12.10 -21.54 -2.65
CA ASP A 322 11.61 -20.22 -2.20
C ASP A 322 11.45 -20.12 -0.68
N GLY A 323 12.45 -20.64 0.04
CA GLY A 323 12.49 -20.63 1.49
C GLY A 323 11.63 -21.69 2.19
N GLN A 324 10.86 -22.48 1.45
CA GLN A 324 9.98 -23.52 2.01
C GLN A 324 10.59 -24.92 1.84
N LEU A 325 10.45 -25.78 2.86
CA LEU A 325 10.87 -27.18 2.76
C LEU A 325 9.97 -27.90 1.76
N ASP A 326 10.55 -28.41 0.68
CA ASP A 326 9.82 -29.15 -0.34
C ASP A 326 9.90 -30.66 -0.09
N SER A 327 11.12 -31.19 0.06
CA SER A 327 11.36 -32.63 0.13
C SER A 327 12.51 -32.96 1.07
N GLN A 328 12.43 -34.14 1.71
CA GLN A 328 13.50 -34.69 2.53
C GLN A 328 13.58 -36.22 2.40
N GLN A 329 14.75 -36.79 2.66
CA GLN A 329 15.02 -38.22 2.53
C GLN A 329 15.95 -38.69 3.66
N ASP A 330 15.71 -39.90 4.17
CA ASP A 330 16.66 -40.72 4.93
C ASP A 330 17.44 -41.58 3.93
N ALA A 331 18.49 -40.99 3.37
CA ALA A 331 19.23 -41.53 2.23
C ALA A 331 20.33 -42.49 2.67
N TYR A 332 21.07 -42.12 3.72
CA TYR A 332 22.14 -42.92 4.31
C TYR A 332 21.94 -43.13 5.81
N SER A 333 22.54 -44.19 6.35
CA SER A 333 22.63 -44.35 7.81
C SER A 333 23.37 -43.18 8.44
N THR A 334 22.97 -42.78 9.64
CA THR A 334 23.58 -41.66 10.36
C THR A 334 25.10 -41.79 10.49
N ASN A 335 25.80 -40.68 10.27
CA ASN A 335 27.26 -40.51 10.18
C ASN A 335 27.93 -41.12 8.94
N VAL A 336 27.16 -41.46 7.90
CA VAL A 336 27.74 -41.74 6.57
C VAL A 336 27.90 -40.42 5.83
N ASN A 337 29.14 -39.94 5.73
CA ASN A 337 29.50 -38.73 4.99
C ASN A 337 29.50 -38.99 3.47
N LEU A 338 29.35 -37.92 2.67
CA LEU A 338 29.45 -37.99 1.21
C LEU A 338 30.90 -38.08 0.73
N GLY A 339 31.09 -38.74 -0.40
CA GLY A 339 32.37 -38.88 -1.08
C GLY A 339 32.87 -40.32 -1.13
N SER A 340 33.18 -40.80 -2.33
CA SER A 340 33.78 -42.12 -2.56
C SER A 340 35.30 -42.15 -2.42
N GLY A 341 35.96 -41.00 -2.45
CA GLY A 341 37.43 -40.85 -2.48
C GLY A 341 38.04 -40.77 -3.88
N ALA A 342 37.24 -40.53 -4.93
CA ALA A 342 37.77 -40.23 -6.26
C ALA A 342 38.15 -38.74 -6.35
N ASN A 343 39.21 -38.38 -7.09
CA ASN A 343 39.50 -36.96 -7.32
C ASN A 343 38.46 -36.33 -8.26
N ARG A 344 37.73 -35.30 -7.83
CA ARG A 344 36.68 -34.63 -8.64
C ARG A 344 36.63 -33.12 -8.51
N TYR A 345 36.69 -32.44 -9.65
CA TYR A 345 36.55 -30.99 -9.79
C TYR A 345 35.11 -30.58 -10.06
N GLY A 346 34.73 -29.37 -9.64
CA GLY A 346 33.38 -28.85 -9.78
C GLY A 346 33.11 -28.14 -11.11
N PHE A 347 31.86 -28.20 -11.57
CA PHE A 347 31.36 -27.43 -12.72
C PHE A 347 29.99 -26.81 -12.44
N PHE A 348 29.70 -25.73 -13.18
CA PHE A 348 28.35 -25.21 -13.38
C PHE A 348 27.91 -25.52 -14.81
N GLY A 349 26.64 -25.88 -14.99
CA GLY A 349 26.00 -26.02 -16.30
C GLY A 349 26.33 -27.31 -17.06
N ASP A 350 27.21 -28.17 -16.55
CA ASP A 350 27.53 -29.50 -17.11
C ASP A 350 27.92 -30.45 -15.97
N GLY A 351 27.82 -31.76 -16.19
CA GLY A 351 28.18 -32.76 -15.18
C GLY A 351 29.67 -33.11 -15.18
N SER A 352 30.24 -33.31 -13.99
CA SER A 352 31.66 -33.59 -13.82
C SER A 352 31.98 -35.08 -13.90
N GLU A 353 33.07 -35.42 -14.58
CA GLU A 353 33.84 -36.65 -14.37
C GLU A 353 35.34 -36.33 -14.23
N ALA A 354 35.64 -35.09 -13.82
CA ALA A 354 36.95 -34.50 -14.02
C ALA A 354 37.92 -34.81 -12.89
N SER A 355 38.99 -35.55 -13.19
CA SER A 355 40.11 -35.82 -12.26
C SER A 355 41.20 -34.74 -12.24
N SER A 356 41.02 -33.67 -13.02
CA SER A 356 41.86 -32.47 -13.04
C SER A 356 41.02 -31.28 -13.54
N TYR A 357 41.51 -30.05 -13.34
CA TYR A 357 40.78 -28.83 -13.74
C TYR A 357 40.33 -28.89 -15.20
N ASN A 358 39.03 -28.67 -15.44
CA ASN A 358 38.39 -28.64 -16.75
C ASN A 358 38.65 -29.89 -17.62
N ALA A 359 38.72 -31.08 -17.00
CA ALA A 359 38.90 -32.35 -17.70
C ALA A 359 37.55 -32.96 -18.15
N ASN A 360 37.38 -34.28 -17.98
CA ASN A 360 36.21 -35.01 -18.47
C ASN A 360 34.90 -34.50 -17.85
N ARG A 361 33.85 -34.43 -18.68
CA ARG A 361 32.49 -34.04 -18.35
C ARG A 361 31.52 -35.01 -19.02
N ASN A 362 30.27 -35.05 -18.58
CA ASN A 362 29.26 -35.96 -19.16
C ASN A 362 28.52 -35.37 -20.36
N GLY A 363 28.71 -34.07 -20.67
CA GLY A 363 28.20 -33.43 -21.89
C GLY A 363 26.68 -33.29 -21.89
N ILE A 364 26.10 -33.10 -20.71
CA ILE A 364 24.68 -32.83 -20.53
C ILE A 364 24.59 -31.40 -20.00
N TYR A 365 23.98 -30.51 -20.78
CA TYR A 365 24.10 -29.09 -20.55
C TYR A 365 22.82 -28.49 -19.95
N TYR A 366 23.00 -27.58 -19.01
CA TYR A 366 21.93 -26.79 -18.43
C TYR A 366 21.49 -25.70 -19.41
N GLN A 367 20.19 -25.49 -19.52
CA GLN A 367 19.57 -24.36 -20.19
C GLN A 367 18.81 -23.53 -19.16
N GLY A 368 19.12 -22.24 -19.11
CA GLY A 368 18.44 -21.31 -18.22
C GLY A 368 19.39 -20.28 -17.64
N HIS A 369 18.99 -19.70 -16.52
CA HIS A 369 19.72 -18.61 -15.90
C HIS A 369 20.11 -18.97 -14.48
N MET A 370 21.31 -18.55 -14.08
CA MET A 370 21.90 -18.82 -12.78
C MET A 370 22.41 -17.51 -12.17
N ASP A 371 22.23 -17.37 -10.86
CA ASP A 371 22.66 -16.20 -10.10
C ASP A 371 22.98 -16.60 -8.65
N GLN A 372 23.91 -15.87 -8.01
CA GLN A 372 24.29 -16.02 -6.60
C GLN A 372 24.45 -17.47 -6.10
N VAL A 373 25.38 -18.22 -6.70
CA VAL A 373 25.68 -19.59 -6.27
C VAL A 373 26.62 -19.59 -5.07
N SER A 374 26.33 -20.41 -4.06
CA SER A 374 27.11 -20.50 -2.85
C SER A 374 27.15 -21.91 -2.28
N ILE A 375 28.27 -22.25 -1.65
CA ILE A 375 28.52 -23.57 -1.06
C ILE A 375 29.05 -23.39 0.36
N TRP A 376 28.46 -24.12 1.30
CA TRP A 376 28.91 -24.22 2.69
C TRP A 376 29.15 -25.68 3.07
N HIS A 377 30.16 -25.94 3.91
CA HIS A 377 30.31 -27.20 4.64
C HIS A 377 29.63 -27.12 6.01
N ARG A 378 28.37 -26.68 5.98
CA ARG A 378 27.45 -26.49 7.11
C ARG A 378 26.06 -26.87 6.64
N ALA A 379 25.24 -27.40 7.54
CA ALA A 379 23.82 -27.65 7.28
C ALA A 379 23.00 -26.50 7.91
N PHE A 380 22.20 -25.81 7.09
CA PHE A 380 21.31 -24.74 7.55
C PHE A 380 19.95 -25.31 8.00
N SER A 381 19.42 -24.75 9.08
CA SER A 381 18.04 -24.97 9.49
C SER A 381 17.09 -24.02 8.78
N ALA A 382 15.80 -24.38 8.65
CA ALA A 382 14.80 -23.55 7.98
C ALA A 382 14.69 -22.12 8.55
N SER A 383 14.98 -21.92 9.85
CA SER A 383 14.97 -20.61 10.51
C SER A 383 16.11 -19.69 10.08
N GLU A 384 17.16 -20.21 9.45
CA GLU A 384 18.34 -19.44 9.04
C GLU A 384 18.26 -19.01 7.57
N PHE A 385 17.20 -19.37 6.86
CA PHE A 385 17.15 -19.24 5.40
C PHE A 385 17.14 -17.81 4.88
N SER A 386 16.65 -16.86 5.68
CA SER A 386 16.74 -15.44 5.34
C SER A 386 18.18 -14.94 5.24
N SER A 387 19.16 -15.58 5.89
CA SER A 387 20.57 -15.21 5.75
C SER A 387 21.16 -15.64 4.40
N LEU A 388 20.60 -16.68 3.77
CA LEU A 388 21.06 -17.16 2.45
C LEU A 388 20.65 -16.23 1.30
N LEU A 389 19.71 -15.31 1.54
CA LEU A 389 19.31 -14.29 0.58
C LEU A 389 20.31 -13.14 0.48
N ASN A 390 21.17 -12.96 1.50
CA ASN A 390 22.22 -11.94 1.56
C ASN A 390 23.46 -12.56 2.20
N VAL A 391 24.29 -13.23 1.37
CA VAL A 391 25.44 -14.00 1.85
C VAL A 391 26.44 -13.11 2.59
N ASP A 392 26.71 -13.41 3.87
CA ASP A 392 27.84 -12.84 4.60
C ASP A 392 29.11 -13.62 4.25
N VAL A 393 30.05 -12.99 3.56
CA VAL A 393 31.33 -13.60 3.16
C VAL A 393 32.21 -14.05 4.34
N ASN A 394 31.90 -13.62 5.57
CA ASN A 394 32.57 -14.04 6.79
C ASN A 394 31.82 -15.14 7.55
N GLU A 395 30.74 -15.68 6.98
CA GLU A 395 29.94 -16.71 7.63
C GLU A 395 30.74 -17.99 7.88
N THR A 396 30.59 -18.54 9.08
CA THR A 396 31.29 -19.77 9.46
C THR A 396 30.82 -20.95 8.62
N GLY A 397 31.76 -21.58 7.92
CA GLY A 397 31.50 -22.75 7.09
C GLY A 397 31.23 -22.42 5.62
N LEU A 398 31.24 -21.15 5.22
CA LEU A 398 31.22 -20.75 3.82
C LEU A 398 32.49 -21.25 3.12
N VAL A 399 32.32 -21.94 2.00
CA VAL A 399 33.41 -22.49 1.18
C VAL A 399 33.64 -21.62 -0.05
N ALA A 400 32.58 -21.23 -0.75
CA ALA A 400 32.63 -20.38 -1.93
C ALA A 400 31.31 -19.61 -2.11
N TYR A 401 31.39 -18.42 -2.68
CA TYR A 401 30.26 -17.59 -3.10
C TYR A 401 30.58 -16.90 -4.42
N TRP A 402 29.83 -17.25 -5.47
CA TRP A 402 29.88 -16.64 -6.78
C TRP A 402 28.63 -15.77 -6.97
N PRO A 403 28.74 -14.44 -6.82
CA PRO A 403 27.60 -13.54 -7.01
C PRO A 403 27.12 -13.48 -8.46
N MET A 404 27.98 -13.80 -9.43
CA MET A 404 27.70 -13.71 -10.87
C MET A 404 27.30 -12.29 -11.32
N ASN A 405 28.00 -11.27 -10.79
CA ASN A 405 27.71 -9.86 -11.04
C ASN A 405 28.76 -9.15 -11.92
N GLU A 406 29.63 -9.90 -12.63
CA GLU A 406 30.65 -9.31 -13.50
C GLU A 406 30.06 -8.61 -14.74
N GLY A 407 28.95 -9.15 -15.27
CA GLY A 407 28.23 -8.62 -16.43
C GLY A 407 28.96 -8.64 -17.77
N THR A 408 30.25 -8.99 -17.79
CA THR A 408 31.06 -9.18 -18.99
C THR A 408 32.21 -10.14 -18.74
N GLY A 409 32.84 -10.64 -19.80
CA GLY A 409 34.02 -11.50 -19.72
C GLY A 409 33.69 -12.97 -19.43
N THR A 410 34.72 -13.75 -19.11
CA THR A 410 34.62 -15.21 -18.96
C THR A 410 35.01 -15.73 -17.58
N SER A 411 35.24 -14.83 -16.62
CA SER A 411 35.61 -15.21 -15.25
C SER A 411 34.43 -14.93 -14.33
N ILE A 412 34.17 -15.85 -13.41
CA ILE A 412 33.20 -15.69 -12.32
C ILE A 412 34.01 -15.72 -11.03
N SER A 413 33.97 -14.62 -10.29
CA SER A 413 34.79 -14.41 -9.10
C SER A 413 34.13 -15.09 -7.90
N ASP A 414 34.92 -15.83 -7.14
CA ASP A 414 34.54 -16.28 -5.80
C ASP A 414 34.85 -15.17 -4.79
N LEU A 415 33.81 -14.57 -4.19
CA LEU A 415 33.95 -13.60 -3.09
C LEU A 415 33.99 -14.26 -1.72
N GLY A 416 33.89 -15.59 -1.66
CA GLY A 416 34.09 -16.39 -0.46
C GLY A 416 35.55 -16.45 -0.02
N PRO A 417 35.84 -17.17 1.08
CA PRO A 417 37.14 -17.12 1.74
C PRO A 417 38.28 -17.81 0.96
N ASN A 418 37.97 -18.62 -0.06
CA ASN A 418 38.95 -19.53 -0.68
C ASN A 418 39.37 -19.17 -2.12
N ASN A 419 38.73 -18.18 -2.75
CA ASN A 419 39.03 -17.72 -4.12
C ASN A 419 38.94 -18.84 -5.19
N TYR A 420 37.94 -19.70 -5.11
CA TYR A 420 37.63 -20.72 -6.10
C TYR A 420 36.93 -20.15 -7.34
N ASN A 421 37.58 -19.21 -8.04
CA ASN A 421 37.01 -18.59 -9.25
C ASN A 421 36.60 -19.64 -10.30
N ALA A 422 35.56 -19.38 -11.08
CA ALA A 422 35.18 -20.21 -12.21
C ALA A 422 35.48 -19.53 -13.55
N THR A 423 35.65 -20.33 -14.60
CA THR A 423 35.85 -19.82 -15.97
C THR A 423 34.78 -20.40 -16.88
N THR A 424 34.09 -19.54 -17.64
CA THR A 424 33.09 -19.94 -18.62
C THR A 424 33.73 -20.40 -19.93
N TYR A 425 33.10 -21.37 -20.57
CA TYR A 425 33.53 -21.96 -21.84
C TYR A 425 32.34 -22.12 -22.77
N ASN A 426 32.58 -22.08 -24.08
CA ASN A 426 31.62 -22.21 -25.18
C ASN A 426 30.58 -21.09 -25.34
N GLY A 427 30.51 -20.16 -24.39
CA GLY A 427 29.83 -18.88 -24.57
C GLY A 427 28.59 -18.61 -23.72
N PRO A 428 28.52 -19.02 -22.43
CA PRO A 428 27.50 -18.50 -21.51
C PRO A 428 27.46 -16.98 -21.60
N THR A 429 26.25 -16.43 -21.73
CA THR A 429 26.05 -15.01 -21.95
C THR A 429 25.65 -14.31 -20.66
N TRP A 430 26.12 -13.08 -20.49
CA TRP A 430 25.66 -12.24 -19.39
C TRP A 430 24.29 -11.65 -19.74
N GLY A 431 23.30 -11.97 -18.92
CA GLY A 431 21.97 -11.38 -18.94
C GLY A 431 21.79 -10.37 -17.81
N THR A 432 20.55 -9.92 -17.65
CA THR A 432 20.15 -8.99 -16.59
C THR A 432 18.91 -9.51 -15.88
N ARG A 433 18.97 -9.60 -14.55
CA ARG A 433 17.82 -9.85 -13.67
C ARG A 433 17.41 -8.54 -13.00
N GLY A 434 16.12 -8.31 -12.82
CA GLY A 434 15.70 -7.20 -11.95
C GLY A 434 15.91 -7.56 -10.48
N SER A 435 16.53 -6.67 -9.71
CA SER A 435 16.79 -6.88 -8.29
C SER A 435 15.55 -6.63 -7.43
N ASN A 436 15.32 -7.49 -6.42
CA ASN A 436 14.39 -7.20 -5.33
C ASN A 436 15.01 -6.10 -4.45
N GLU A 437 14.60 -4.86 -4.67
CA GLU A 437 15.20 -3.72 -3.98
C GLU A 437 14.49 -3.44 -2.65
N THR A 438 15.23 -3.50 -1.55
CA THR A 438 14.78 -2.90 -0.28
C THR A 438 15.10 -1.41 -0.23
N THR A 439 15.95 -0.91 -1.13
CA THR A 439 16.28 0.51 -1.29
C THR A 439 16.33 0.90 -2.76
N VAL A 440 15.34 1.66 -3.21
CA VAL A 440 15.30 2.21 -4.57
C VAL A 440 15.77 3.66 -4.50
N SER A 441 16.79 4.01 -5.28
CA SER A 441 17.35 5.36 -5.29
C SER A 441 17.47 5.95 -6.69
N ASN A 442 17.20 7.25 -6.83
CA ASN A 442 17.40 8.03 -8.07
C ASN A 442 16.60 7.51 -9.28
N GLN A 443 15.41 6.93 -9.06
CA GLN A 443 14.59 6.38 -10.15
C GLN A 443 13.33 7.19 -10.42
N THR A 444 12.87 7.15 -11.66
CA THR A 444 11.51 7.56 -12.02
C THR A 444 10.65 6.30 -12.21
N ILE A 445 9.60 6.19 -11.41
CA ILE A 445 8.69 5.05 -11.38
C ILE A 445 7.32 5.54 -11.86
N ASN A 446 6.83 5.01 -12.98
CA ASN A 446 5.46 5.26 -13.44
C ASN A 446 4.58 4.10 -12.98
N LEU A 447 3.69 4.32 -12.02
CA LEU A 447 2.84 3.25 -11.48
C LEU A 447 2.01 2.60 -12.59
N SER A 448 1.57 3.39 -13.58
CA SER A 448 0.82 2.93 -14.74
C SER A 448 1.54 1.91 -15.64
N SER A 449 2.85 1.71 -15.46
CA SER A 449 3.65 0.77 -16.25
C SER A 449 4.23 -0.37 -15.42
N ILE A 450 3.96 -0.46 -14.12
CA ILE A 450 4.50 -1.54 -13.27
C ILE A 450 3.76 -2.86 -13.54
N ASN A 451 2.44 -2.82 -13.55
CA ASN A 451 1.57 -3.98 -13.78
C ASN A 451 0.18 -3.50 -14.21
N ASN A 452 -0.72 -4.46 -14.50
CA ASN A 452 -2.10 -4.18 -14.90
C ASN A 452 -2.96 -3.52 -13.80
N GLU A 453 -2.45 -3.44 -12.56
CA GLU A 453 -3.13 -2.87 -11.40
C GLU A 453 -2.58 -1.50 -10.99
N ASN A 454 -1.62 -0.97 -11.74
CA ASN A 454 -0.88 0.27 -11.45
C ASN A 454 -0.35 0.33 -10.01
N THR A 455 0.19 -0.79 -9.51
CA THR A 455 0.49 -0.96 -8.09
C THR A 455 1.93 -1.39 -7.85
N LEU A 456 2.67 -0.61 -7.04
CA LEU A 456 3.95 -1.01 -6.48
C LEU A 456 3.70 -1.84 -5.22
N MET A 457 4.25 -3.06 -5.16
CA MET A 457 4.10 -3.96 -4.01
C MET A 457 5.48 -4.32 -3.42
N GLN A 458 5.59 -4.40 -2.09
CA GLN A 458 6.78 -4.91 -1.41
C GLN A 458 6.42 -5.68 -0.13
N GLN A 459 6.95 -6.90 0.02
CA GLN A 459 6.68 -7.78 1.17
C GLN A 459 7.51 -7.48 2.44
N SER A 460 8.46 -6.56 2.34
CA SER A 460 9.38 -6.16 3.41
C SER A 460 9.47 -4.64 3.51
N ALA A 461 10.44 -4.13 4.27
CA ALA A 461 10.69 -2.70 4.31
C ALA A 461 11.18 -2.19 2.94
N LEU A 462 10.76 -0.97 2.58
CA LEU A 462 11.16 -0.28 1.36
C LEU A 462 11.64 1.13 1.67
N THR A 463 12.80 1.48 1.13
CA THR A 463 13.29 2.86 1.10
C THR A 463 13.23 3.40 -0.33
N LEU A 464 12.59 4.55 -0.51
CA LEU A 464 12.51 5.30 -1.76
C LEU A 464 13.27 6.61 -1.56
N SER A 465 14.48 6.72 -2.13
CA SER A 465 15.35 7.87 -1.92
C SER A 465 15.62 8.62 -3.22
N ASN A 466 15.36 9.94 -3.24
CA ASN A 466 15.49 10.76 -4.44
C ASN A 466 14.74 10.17 -5.66
N CYS A 467 13.57 9.59 -5.43
CA CYS A 467 12.75 8.96 -6.47
C CYS A 467 11.64 9.90 -6.93
N THR A 468 11.25 9.80 -8.20
CA THR A 468 10.02 10.42 -8.73
C THR A 468 9.00 9.33 -9.01
N ILE A 469 7.85 9.36 -8.33
CA ILE A 469 6.78 8.37 -8.54
C ILE A 469 5.56 9.06 -9.15
N ASN A 470 5.20 8.62 -10.34
CA ASN A 470 4.07 9.15 -11.09
C ASN A 470 2.87 8.20 -10.98
N GLY A 471 1.76 8.74 -10.50
CA GLY A 471 0.46 8.09 -10.42
C GLY A 471 -0.36 8.27 -11.70
N PRO A 472 -1.65 7.89 -11.67
CA PRO A 472 -2.37 7.35 -10.52
C PRO A 472 -1.97 5.90 -10.20
N GLY A 473 -2.18 5.45 -8.98
CA GLY A 473 -1.88 4.06 -8.61
C GLY A 473 -1.83 3.82 -7.11
N LYS A 474 -1.18 2.74 -6.71
CA LYS A 474 -1.00 2.38 -5.29
C LYS A 474 0.45 2.00 -4.98
N ILE A 475 0.84 2.21 -3.73
CA ILE A 475 2.08 1.73 -3.12
C ILE A 475 1.67 0.92 -1.89
N LEU A 476 1.86 -0.40 -1.96
CA LEU A 476 1.44 -1.36 -0.93
C LEU A 476 2.65 -2.06 -0.33
N ILE A 477 2.91 -1.83 0.96
CA ILE A 477 4.13 -2.29 1.63
C ILE A 477 3.75 -3.05 2.90
N THR A 478 4.18 -4.30 3.07
CA THR A 478 3.92 -5.04 4.32
C THR A 478 4.98 -4.83 5.41
N GLY A 479 6.08 -4.12 5.09
CA GLY A 479 7.05 -3.61 6.06
C GLY A 479 6.99 -2.10 6.23
N ASP A 480 8.04 -1.52 6.83
CA ASP A 480 8.21 -0.08 6.97
C ASP A 480 8.47 0.59 5.61
N LEU A 481 7.87 1.76 5.39
CA LEU A 481 8.10 2.57 4.20
C LEU A 481 8.84 3.85 4.58
N THR A 482 10.01 4.06 3.96
CA THR A 482 10.77 5.31 4.05
C THR A 482 10.78 6.02 2.71
N ILE A 483 10.41 7.30 2.68
CA ILE A 483 10.47 8.18 1.51
C ILE A 483 11.39 9.36 1.87
N SER A 484 12.53 9.47 1.20
CA SER A 484 13.60 10.39 1.57
C SER A 484 14.34 10.95 0.34
N GLY A 485 15.45 11.68 0.55
CA GLY A 485 16.33 12.17 -0.50
C GLY A 485 15.69 13.19 -1.44
N GLY A 486 14.65 13.92 -1.02
CA GLY A 486 13.91 14.83 -1.89
C GLY A 486 12.98 14.13 -2.89
N SER A 487 12.50 12.93 -2.55
CA SER A 487 11.59 12.18 -3.41
C SER A 487 10.29 12.95 -3.69
N VAL A 488 9.79 12.83 -4.91
CA VAL A 488 8.55 13.46 -5.37
C VAL A 488 7.55 12.37 -5.73
N ILE A 489 6.50 12.23 -4.93
CA ILE A 489 5.37 11.36 -5.22
C ILE A 489 4.22 12.24 -5.72
N SER A 490 3.79 12.03 -6.97
CA SER A 490 2.70 12.80 -7.56
C SER A 490 1.36 12.53 -6.86
N GLY A 491 0.31 13.25 -7.25
CA GLY A 491 -1.05 13.01 -6.75
C GLY A 491 -1.71 11.72 -7.24
N ASN A 492 -2.88 11.44 -6.65
CA ASN A 492 -3.77 10.32 -6.95
C ASN A 492 -3.14 8.95 -6.66
N ILE A 493 -2.44 8.86 -5.52
CA ILE A 493 -1.75 7.65 -5.08
C ILE A 493 -2.18 7.28 -3.66
N ASP A 494 -2.59 6.03 -3.48
CA ASP A 494 -2.81 5.42 -2.17
C ASP A 494 -1.48 4.80 -1.69
N ILE A 495 -0.94 5.30 -0.59
CA ILE A 495 0.31 4.86 0.02
C ILE A 495 -0.04 4.15 1.33
N ILE A 496 0.04 2.83 1.31
CA ILE A 496 -0.48 1.95 2.36
C ILE A 496 0.65 1.07 2.87
N SER A 497 0.93 1.15 4.16
CA SER A 497 1.94 0.32 4.82
C SER A 497 1.36 -0.37 6.06
N SER A 498 1.64 -1.66 6.23
CA SER A 498 1.39 -2.34 7.51
C SER A 498 2.48 -2.04 8.55
N GLY A 499 3.61 -1.49 8.12
CA GLY A 499 4.65 -0.93 8.97
C GLY A 499 4.48 0.57 9.17
N SER A 500 5.57 1.19 9.60
CA SER A 500 5.65 2.62 9.86
C SER A 500 5.88 3.38 8.55
N ILE A 501 5.33 4.60 8.43
CA ILE A 501 5.62 5.49 7.30
C ILE A 501 6.53 6.63 7.77
N THR A 502 7.69 6.77 7.15
CA THR A 502 8.62 7.88 7.37
C THR A 502 8.80 8.68 6.08
N ILE A 503 8.51 9.98 6.13
CA ILE A 503 8.72 10.93 5.03
C ILE A 503 9.70 11.99 5.51
N SER A 504 10.83 12.15 4.82
CA SER A 504 11.91 13.02 5.26
C SER A 504 12.64 13.74 4.13
N GLU A 505 13.59 14.61 4.50
CA GLU A 505 14.60 15.16 3.61
C GLU A 505 14.04 15.95 2.41
N ASN A 506 13.12 16.88 2.66
CA ASN A 506 12.48 17.72 1.64
C ASN A 506 11.69 16.95 0.58
N SER A 507 11.17 15.77 0.94
CA SER A 507 10.29 15.02 0.04
C SER A 507 8.93 15.69 -0.11
N THR A 508 8.28 15.48 -1.26
CA THR A 508 6.96 16.02 -1.58
C THR A 508 5.99 14.89 -1.90
N ILE A 509 4.85 14.84 -1.22
CA ILE A 509 3.81 13.83 -1.39
C ILE A 509 2.52 14.50 -1.84
N GLY A 510 2.04 14.17 -3.03
CA GLY A 510 0.94 14.87 -3.70
C GLY A 510 1.37 16.23 -4.25
N THR A 511 0.57 16.80 -5.15
CA THR A 511 0.86 18.10 -5.80
C THR A 511 -0.18 19.17 -5.50
N SER A 512 -1.39 18.76 -5.11
CA SER A 512 -2.48 19.64 -4.68
C SER A 512 -3.51 18.83 -3.89
N LEU A 513 -4.53 19.46 -3.33
CA LEU A 513 -5.63 18.72 -2.68
C LEU A 513 -6.48 17.91 -3.68
N THR A 514 -6.58 18.36 -4.94
CA THR A 514 -7.26 17.63 -6.03
C THR A 514 -6.37 16.59 -6.70
N SER A 515 -5.08 16.61 -6.43
CA SER A 515 -4.08 15.62 -6.83
C SER A 515 -3.28 15.25 -5.58
N SER A 516 -4.00 14.69 -4.62
CA SER A 516 -3.52 14.38 -3.28
C SER A 516 -3.14 12.91 -3.15
N CYS A 517 -2.46 12.57 -2.06
CA CYS A 517 -2.19 11.19 -1.68
C CYS A 517 -2.95 10.79 -0.42
N ILE A 518 -3.28 9.51 -0.30
CA ILE A 518 -3.79 8.92 0.93
C ILE A 518 -2.66 8.15 1.59
N LEU A 519 -2.33 8.52 2.83
CA LEU A 519 -1.27 7.89 3.62
C LEU A 519 -1.93 7.05 4.70
N TYR A 520 -1.76 5.73 4.67
CA TYR A 520 -2.23 4.82 5.72
C TYR A 520 -1.06 4.04 6.30
N SER A 521 -0.85 4.18 7.60
CA SER A 521 0.06 3.34 8.37
C SER A 521 -0.70 2.61 9.47
N SER A 522 -0.59 1.28 9.53
CA SER A 522 -1.06 0.54 10.71
C SER A 522 -0.14 0.68 11.92
N SER A 523 1.04 1.27 11.73
CA SER A 523 2.04 1.57 12.75
C SER A 523 2.26 3.10 12.84
N ASP A 524 3.43 3.51 13.28
CA ASP A 524 3.80 4.90 13.53
C ASP A 524 3.99 5.70 12.24
N MET A 525 3.79 7.02 12.33
CA MET A 525 3.99 7.92 11.19
C MET A 525 4.88 9.11 11.57
N THR A 526 5.93 9.32 10.77
CA THR A 526 6.86 10.45 10.92
C THR A 526 6.96 11.24 9.62
N ILE A 527 6.72 12.56 9.70
CA ILE A 527 6.87 13.50 8.58
C ILE A 527 7.82 14.61 9.04
N ASN A 528 8.95 14.75 8.37
CA ASN A 528 10.07 15.58 8.80
C ASN A 528 10.58 16.44 7.64
N GLY A 529 10.49 17.77 7.78
CA GLY A 529 10.96 18.73 6.78
C GLY A 529 10.51 18.42 5.37
N SER A 530 9.23 18.11 5.20
CA SER A 530 8.66 17.65 3.93
C SER A 530 7.33 18.36 3.62
N THR A 531 6.82 18.23 2.40
CA THR A 531 5.51 18.78 2.01
C THR A 531 4.54 17.65 1.68
N VAL A 532 3.33 17.71 2.22
CA VAL A 532 2.29 16.71 1.98
C VAL A 532 0.97 17.39 1.61
N TYR A 533 0.36 16.94 0.52
CA TYR A 533 -1.01 17.23 0.12
C TYR A 533 -1.83 15.95 0.20
N GLY A 534 -2.62 15.77 1.26
CA GLY A 534 -3.22 14.47 1.49
C GLY A 534 -4.05 14.28 2.74
N LEU A 535 -4.45 13.02 2.91
CA LEU A 535 -5.10 12.51 4.11
C LEU A 535 -4.16 11.51 4.77
N ALA A 536 -3.71 11.81 5.98
CA ALA A 536 -2.86 10.93 6.77
C ALA A 536 -3.68 10.21 7.83
N ILE A 537 -3.59 8.88 7.84
CA ILE A 537 -4.26 7.98 8.78
C ILE A 537 -3.15 7.20 9.51
N CYS A 538 -2.90 7.59 10.76
CA CYS A 538 -1.91 6.95 11.62
C CYS A 538 -2.61 6.11 12.69
N LYS A 539 -2.47 4.79 12.58
CA LYS A 539 -3.05 3.84 13.55
C LYS A 539 -2.05 3.40 14.63
N GLY A 540 -0.77 3.77 14.50
CA GLY A 540 0.27 3.46 15.46
C GLY A 540 0.24 4.29 16.74
N SER A 541 1.23 4.04 17.58
CA SER A 541 1.36 4.66 18.90
C SER A 541 1.87 6.09 18.83
N ASN A 542 2.60 6.44 17.75
CA ASN A 542 3.24 7.74 17.59
C ASN A 542 2.91 8.39 16.24
N LEU A 543 2.58 9.68 16.29
CA LEU A 543 2.56 10.59 15.15
C LEU A 543 3.53 11.74 15.41
N SER A 544 4.49 11.96 14.51
CA SER A 544 5.44 13.08 14.59
C SER A 544 5.46 13.87 13.30
N ILE A 545 5.14 15.16 13.38
CA ILE A 545 5.25 16.12 12.27
C ILE A 545 6.22 17.21 12.70
N SER A 546 7.36 17.33 12.03
CA SER A 546 8.48 18.13 12.54
C SER A 546 9.29 18.88 11.48
N ASN A 547 10.17 19.77 11.93
CA ASN A 547 11.23 20.42 11.17
C ASN A 547 10.76 21.18 9.92
N SER A 548 9.83 22.13 10.08
CA SER A 548 9.32 22.95 8.96
C SER A 548 8.58 22.14 7.90
N THR A 549 7.84 21.12 8.34
CA THR A 549 6.90 20.38 7.48
C THR A 549 5.71 21.27 7.13
N TYR A 550 5.24 21.16 5.88
CA TYR A 550 3.97 21.74 5.41
C TYR A 550 2.99 20.64 5.08
N PHE A 551 1.88 20.57 5.83
CA PHE A 551 0.82 19.58 5.61
C PHE A 551 -0.47 20.26 5.18
N TYR A 552 -0.96 19.94 3.99
CA TYR A 552 -2.22 20.40 3.44
C TYR A 552 -3.21 19.23 3.40
N GLY A 553 -4.30 19.33 4.17
CA GLY A 553 -5.36 18.33 4.17
C GLY A 553 -5.69 17.74 5.55
N GLY A 554 -6.07 16.47 5.60
CA GLY A 554 -6.61 15.84 6.81
C GLY A 554 -5.59 14.98 7.54
N ILE A 555 -5.61 15.03 8.87
CA ILE A 555 -4.85 14.10 9.72
C ILE A 555 -5.83 13.41 10.67
N TYR A 556 -5.85 12.08 10.62
CA TYR A 556 -6.56 11.22 11.56
C TYR A 556 -5.55 10.36 12.31
N THR A 557 -5.59 10.41 13.64
CA THR A 557 -4.67 9.62 14.46
C THR A 557 -5.32 9.07 15.71
N VAL A 558 -4.94 7.85 16.06
CA VAL A 558 -5.25 7.21 17.36
C VAL A 558 -4.02 7.15 18.28
N SER A 559 -2.91 7.77 17.87
CA SER A 559 -1.63 7.71 18.56
C SER A 559 -1.74 8.22 19.99
N GLY A 560 -1.09 7.51 20.91
CA GLY A 560 -0.98 7.93 22.30
C GLY A 560 -0.10 9.17 22.45
N SER A 561 0.89 9.31 21.56
CA SER A 561 1.75 10.48 21.44
C SER A 561 1.63 11.10 20.04
N ALA A 562 1.08 12.31 19.95
CA ALA A 562 0.99 13.05 18.70
C ALA A 562 1.64 14.43 18.89
N THR A 563 2.66 14.73 18.08
CA THR A 563 3.42 15.98 18.17
C THR A 563 3.51 16.66 16.81
N VAL A 564 3.30 17.98 16.81
CA VAL A 564 3.54 18.87 15.68
C VAL A 564 4.53 19.93 16.15
N ASP A 565 5.76 19.91 15.64
CA ASP A 565 6.85 20.77 16.08
C ASP A 565 7.46 21.57 14.93
N GLY A 566 7.55 22.89 15.09
CA GLY A 566 8.12 23.80 14.10
C GLY A 566 7.49 23.70 12.70
N SER A 567 6.21 23.33 12.60
CA SER A 567 5.55 22.92 11.34
C SER A 567 4.23 23.64 11.09
N THR A 568 3.73 23.61 9.86
CA THR A 568 2.50 24.28 9.43
C THR A 568 1.50 23.27 8.90
N ILE A 569 0.27 23.29 9.44
CA ILE A 569 -0.85 22.47 8.99
C ILE A 569 -1.96 23.39 8.48
N ILE A 570 -2.40 23.17 7.24
CA ILE A 570 -3.54 23.85 6.63
C ILE A 570 -4.57 22.78 6.25
N GLY A 571 -5.60 22.62 7.09
CA GLY A 571 -6.54 21.51 6.98
C GLY A 571 -7.21 21.19 8.31
N SER A 572 -7.24 19.92 8.71
CA SER A 572 -7.87 19.49 9.98
C SER A 572 -7.08 18.38 10.65
N VAL A 573 -6.98 18.45 11.98
CA VAL A 573 -6.36 17.41 12.82
C VAL A 573 -7.41 16.79 13.73
N VAL A 574 -7.67 15.50 13.54
CA VAL A 574 -8.61 14.69 14.32
C VAL A 574 -7.81 13.63 15.08
N SER A 575 -7.78 13.73 16.40
CA SER A 575 -6.95 12.89 17.25
C SER A 575 -7.75 12.23 18.37
N GLN A 576 -7.49 10.95 18.62
CA GLN A 576 -8.12 10.23 19.73
C GLN A 576 -7.60 10.73 21.10
N ASN A 577 -6.36 11.21 21.11
CA ASN A 577 -5.67 11.76 22.28
C ASN A 577 -5.36 13.25 22.07
N SER A 578 -4.73 13.90 23.06
CA SER A 578 -4.25 15.27 22.89
C SER A 578 -3.07 15.34 21.92
N VAL A 579 -2.90 16.48 21.26
CA VAL A 579 -1.79 16.74 20.33
C VAL A 579 -0.96 17.88 20.89
N ASN A 580 0.36 17.73 20.89
CA ASN A 580 1.27 18.77 21.32
C ASN A 580 1.72 19.62 20.13
N PHE A 581 1.30 20.89 20.08
CA PHE A 581 1.70 21.85 19.04
C PHE A 581 2.80 22.78 19.58
N ASN A 582 4.04 22.57 19.15
CA ASN A 582 5.21 23.35 19.55
C ASN A 582 5.69 24.22 18.40
N SER A 583 5.82 25.54 18.63
CA SER A 583 6.34 26.50 17.63
C SER A 583 5.73 26.33 16.22
N SER A 584 4.45 25.96 16.15
CA SER A 584 3.77 25.51 14.94
C SER A 584 2.58 26.42 14.60
N SER A 585 1.89 26.13 13.49
CA SER A 585 0.61 26.75 13.17
C SER A 585 -0.38 25.74 12.60
N LEU A 586 -1.65 25.90 12.96
CA LEU A 586 -2.76 25.10 12.45
C LEU A 586 -3.85 26.06 11.94
N THR A 587 -4.20 25.95 10.67
CA THR A 587 -5.28 26.74 10.06
C THR A 587 -6.31 25.80 9.47
N LYS A 588 -7.60 26.02 9.75
CA LYS A 588 -8.65 25.26 9.08
C LYS A 588 -8.55 25.45 7.58
N GLY A 589 -8.46 24.34 6.85
CA GLY A 589 -8.32 24.34 5.40
C GLY A 589 -9.26 23.36 4.70
N SER A 590 -9.16 23.39 3.37
CA SER A 590 -9.71 22.37 2.48
C SER A 590 -9.05 21.00 2.75
N LEU A 591 -9.74 19.92 2.38
CA LEU A 591 -9.30 18.54 2.54
C LEU A 591 -9.37 17.84 1.17
N PRO A 592 -8.64 16.72 0.98
CA PRO A 592 -8.77 15.91 -0.22
C PRO A 592 -10.24 15.57 -0.53
N PRO A 593 -10.69 15.66 -1.79
CA PRO A 593 -12.03 15.25 -2.16
C PRO A 593 -12.10 13.72 -2.17
N ILE A 594 -12.58 13.11 -1.09
CA ILE A 594 -12.72 11.65 -0.96
C ILE A 594 -14.11 11.14 -1.35
N LEU A 595 -14.79 11.88 -2.21
CA LEU A 595 -16.19 11.65 -2.53
C LEU A 595 -16.41 10.28 -3.17
N GLY A 596 -17.26 9.45 -2.55
CA GLY A 596 -17.56 8.10 -3.04
C GLY A 596 -16.41 7.10 -2.91
N MET A 597 -15.33 7.44 -2.20
CA MET A 597 -14.17 6.58 -1.99
C MET A 597 -14.34 5.73 -0.73
N SER A 598 -13.79 4.50 -0.73
CA SER A 598 -13.88 3.56 0.39
C SER A 598 -12.86 3.80 1.52
N TYR A 599 -12.45 5.05 1.75
CA TYR A 599 -11.36 5.38 2.68
C TYR A 599 -11.73 5.31 4.17
N GLY A 600 -12.85 4.67 4.52
CA GLY A 600 -13.22 4.32 5.89
C GLY A 600 -14.00 5.38 6.66
N PHE A 601 -14.34 6.51 6.03
CA PHE A 601 -15.03 7.62 6.68
C PHE A 601 -16.47 7.77 6.17
N GLU A 602 -17.40 8.04 7.10
CA GLU A 602 -18.79 8.37 6.77
C GLU A 602 -18.96 9.87 6.53
N SER A 603 -19.71 10.22 5.47
CA SER A 603 -20.14 11.59 5.23
C SER A 603 -21.10 12.10 6.31
N LYS A 604 -21.11 13.41 6.56
CA LYS A 604 -22.04 14.04 7.52
C LYS A 604 -22.59 15.37 7.00
N VAL A 605 -23.83 15.66 7.38
CA VAL A 605 -24.48 16.96 7.14
C VAL A 605 -23.82 18.02 8.01
N ILE A 606 -23.49 19.17 7.41
CA ILE A 606 -22.99 20.34 8.13
C ILE A 606 -24.14 20.92 8.97
N PRO A 607 -24.03 20.97 10.31
CA PRO A 607 -25.08 21.52 11.16
C PRO A 607 -25.40 22.98 10.81
N GLY A 608 -26.68 23.34 10.84
CA GLY A 608 -27.14 24.71 10.56
C GLY A 608 -27.07 25.14 9.10
N SER A 609 -26.73 24.23 8.18
CA SER A 609 -26.62 24.54 6.75
C SER A 609 -27.95 24.44 5.97
N TYR A 610 -29.06 24.12 6.63
CA TYR A 610 -30.36 24.07 5.98
C TYR A 610 -30.80 25.46 5.51
N LEU A 611 -31.19 25.55 4.24
CA LEU A 611 -31.77 26.76 3.66
C LEU A 611 -32.91 26.40 2.71
N GLU A 612 -34.02 27.13 2.83
CA GLU A 612 -35.07 27.22 1.82
C GLU A 612 -34.88 28.53 1.06
N TYR A 613 -34.91 28.49 -0.27
CA TYR A 613 -34.64 29.66 -1.12
C TYR A 613 -35.54 29.73 -2.35
#